data_AF-A0MK86-F1
#
_entry.id   AF-A0MK86-F1
#
_cell.length_a   1.000
_cell.length_b   1.000
_cell.length_c   1.000
_cell.angle_alpha   90.00
_cell.angle_beta   90.00
_cell.angle_gamma   90.00
#
_symmetry.space_group_name_H-M   'P 1'
#
loop_
_entity.id
_entity.type
_entity.pdbx_description
1 polymer ?
#
loop_
_entity_poly.entity_id
_entity_poly.type
_entity_poly.pdbx_seq_one_letter_code
_entity_poly.pdbx_strand_id
1 'polypeptide(L)'
;MTDFSATRFFNGTWYVTHVKNQTSPTVCQTFTASKTSNTTYAVEYTFPGENGENKIRCTAERGEDRKMTFTCKNGETTVFTAVFVVMATDYTDYALFYRCVTMTSTGNIDDNYLVLSRTDGDQEIPTSLTRLTSSLNLLSCKNIRAQVA
;
A
#
# COMPACT_ATOMS: atom_id res chain seq x y z
N MET A 1 11.41 3.67 -13.53
CA MET A 1 10.74 4.98 -13.58
C MET A 1 11.78 6.06 -13.32
N THR A 2 11.99 6.96 -14.28
CA THR A 2 12.70 8.23 -14.06
C THR A 2 11.66 9.28 -13.67
N ASP A 3 12.03 10.26 -12.84
CA ASP A 3 11.17 11.40 -12.48
C ASP A 3 9.90 11.03 -11.69
N PHE A 4 10.05 10.17 -10.68
CA PHE A 4 8.97 9.90 -9.74
C PHE A 4 8.57 11.17 -8.96
N SER A 5 7.27 11.41 -8.82
CA SER A 5 6.73 12.41 -7.90
C SER A 5 5.97 11.75 -6.74
N ALA A 6 6.58 11.78 -5.57
CA ALA A 6 5.96 11.44 -4.30
C ALA A 6 4.73 12.30 -4.06
N THR A 7 4.78 13.61 -4.33
CA THR A 7 3.61 14.49 -4.15
C THR A 7 2.40 14.08 -4.99
N ARG A 8 2.61 13.57 -6.21
CA ARG A 8 1.50 13.06 -7.05
C ARG A 8 1.00 11.69 -6.59
N PHE A 9 1.89 10.82 -6.13
CA PHE A 9 1.52 9.48 -5.67
C PHE A 9 0.80 9.51 -4.32
N PHE A 10 1.32 10.26 -3.35
CA PHE A 10 0.78 10.40 -2.00
C PHE A 10 -0.30 11.50 -1.95
N ASN A 11 -1.32 11.33 -2.78
CA ASN A 11 -2.50 12.19 -2.84
C ASN A 11 -3.72 11.33 -3.14
N GLY A 12 -4.74 11.38 -2.27
CA GLY A 12 -6.01 10.68 -2.46
C GLY A 12 -5.96 9.19 -2.11
N THR A 13 -6.98 8.46 -2.55
CA THR A 13 -7.20 7.06 -2.18
C THR A 13 -6.59 6.10 -3.19
N TRP A 14 -6.08 4.98 -2.69
CA TRP A 14 -5.63 3.84 -3.48
C TRP A 14 -6.33 2.57 -3.01
N TYR A 15 -6.83 1.80 -3.96
CA TYR A 15 -7.49 0.51 -3.75
C TYR A 15 -6.52 -0.60 -4.15
N VAL A 16 -6.23 -1.54 -3.25
CA VAL A 16 -5.41 -2.71 -3.57
C VAL A 16 -6.27 -3.70 -4.34
N THR A 17 -5.87 -4.03 -5.57
CA THR A 17 -6.61 -4.93 -6.46
C THR A 17 -5.94 -6.29 -6.62
N HIS A 18 -4.60 -6.34 -6.56
CA HIS A 18 -3.85 -7.58 -6.62
C HIS A 18 -2.69 -7.58 -5.63
N VAL A 19 -2.38 -8.76 -5.11
CA VAL A 19 -1.30 -9.00 -4.14
C VAL A 19 -0.49 -10.21 -4.61
N LYS A 20 0.80 -10.28 -4.29
CA LYS A 20 1.59 -11.49 -4.51
C LYS A 20 1.32 -12.54 -3.43
N ASN A 21 1.30 -12.10 -2.17
CA ASN A 21 1.17 -12.97 -1.00
C ASN A 21 -0.07 -12.57 -0.20
N GLN A 22 -0.84 -13.53 0.33
CA GLN A 22 -1.88 -13.25 1.32
C GLN A 22 -1.27 -13.20 2.72
N THR A 23 -0.56 -12.11 3.04
CA THR A 23 0.19 -11.96 4.31
C THR A 23 -0.71 -11.72 5.51
N SER A 24 -1.95 -11.26 5.30
CA SER A 24 -2.94 -11.05 6.36
C SER A 24 -4.36 -11.06 5.78
N PRO A 25 -5.41 -11.17 6.62
CA PRO A 25 -6.80 -10.97 6.20
C PRO A 25 -7.07 -9.59 5.60
N THR A 26 -6.29 -8.58 5.99
CA THR A 26 -6.43 -7.18 5.55
C THR A 26 -5.49 -6.81 4.40
N VAL A 27 -4.81 -7.79 3.76
CA VAL A 27 -3.78 -7.50 2.75
C VAL A 27 -4.30 -6.67 1.57
N CYS A 28 -5.59 -6.82 1.24
CA CYS A 28 -6.31 -6.11 0.19
C CYS A 28 -6.97 -4.81 0.66
N GLN A 29 -6.53 -4.22 1.76
CA GLN A 29 -7.10 -2.99 2.32
C GLN A 29 -6.85 -1.76 1.44
N THR A 30 -7.87 -0.91 1.32
CA THR A 30 -7.78 0.44 0.77
C THR A 30 -6.98 1.33 1.72
N PHE A 31 -6.29 2.34 1.17
CA PHE A 31 -5.62 3.35 1.97
C PHE A 31 -5.71 4.73 1.35
N THR A 32 -5.65 5.74 2.21
CA THR A 32 -5.57 7.14 1.81
C THR A 32 -4.13 7.62 1.97
N ALA A 33 -3.62 8.30 0.96
CA ALA A 33 -2.28 8.86 0.95
C ALA A 33 -2.35 10.39 0.88
N SER A 34 -1.48 11.07 1.64
CA SER A 34 -1.45 12.52 1.68
C SER A 34 -0.04 13.06 1.91
N LYS A 35 0.17 14.30 1.49
CA LYS A 35 1.33 15.12 1.87
C LYS A 35 0.91 16.03 3.02
N THR A 36 1.48 15.84 4.20
CA THR A 36 1.06 16.52 5.43
C THR A 36 1.89 17.77 5.73
N SER A 37 3.08 17.85 5.14
CA SER A 37 3.98 19.00 5.19
C SER A 37 4.83 19.03 3.91
N ASN A 38 5.72 20.00 3.76
CA ASN A 38 6.63 20.05 2.60
C ASN A 38 7.49 18.79 2.43
N THR A 39 7.80 18.08 3.51
CA THR A 39 8.75 16.95 3.55
C THR A 39 8.18 15.68 4.18
N THR A 40 6.90 15.69 4.56
CA THR A 40 6.26 14.57 5.27
C THR A 40 5.07 14.05 4.47
N TYR A 41 5.06 12.74 4.27
CA TYR A 41 3.97 12.02 3.64
C TYR A 41 3.33 11.08 4.65
N ALA A 42 2.03 10.85 4.48
CA ALA A 42 1.26 9.95 5.31
C ALA A 42 0.45 8.96 4.47
N VAL A 43 0.29 7.75 5.02
CA VAL A 43 -0.62 6.72 4.54
C VAL A 43 -1.48 6.27 5.69
N GLU A 44 -2.80 6.22 5.48
CA GLU A 44 -3.78 5.86 6.50
C GLU A 44 -4.59 4.65 6.08
N TYR A 45 -4.71 3.69 6.99
CA TYR A 45 -5.53 2.49 6.86
C TYR A 45 -6.63 2.52 7.91
N THR A 46 -7.85 2.21 7.49
CA THR A 46 -8.97 1.96 8.40
C THR A 46 -9.52 0.57 8.10
N PHE A 47 -9.63 -0.26 9.13
CA PHE A 47 -10.22 -1.59 9.00
C PHE A 47 -11.00 -1.98 10.27
N PRO A 48 -12.00 -2.88 10.13
CA PRO A 48 -12.74 -3.37 11.28
C PRO A 48 -11.82 -4.06 12.30
N GLY A 49 -12.02 -3.78 13.58
CA GLY A 49 -11.39 -4.43 14.72
C GLY A 49 -12.44 -4.88 15.74
N GLU A 50 -12.02 -5.68 16.72
CA GLU A 50 -12.91 -6.25 17.73
C GLU A 50 -13.67 -5.20 18.56
N ASN A 51 -13.05 -4.03 18.78
CA ASN A 51 -13.60 -2.93 19.60
C ASN A 51 -13.93 -1.67 18.80
N GLY A 52 -14.21 -1.81 17.50
CA GLY A 52 -14.47 -0.71 16.57
C GLY A 52 -13.43 -0.62 15.46
N GLU A 53 -13.32 0.54 14.80
CA GLU A 53 -12.36 0.73 13.71
C GLU A 53 -10.92 0.83 14.23
N ASN A 54 -10.05 -0.03 13.70
CA ASN A 54 -8.61 0.14 13.83
C ASN A 54 -8.14 1.18 12.81
N LYS A 55 -7.37 2.18 13.28
CA LYS A 55 -6.80 3.23 12.45
C LYS A 55 -5.29 3.20 12.55
N ILE A 56 -4.63 2.92 11.44
CA ILE A 56 -3.17 2.95 11.35
C ILE A 56 -2.76 4.16 10.54
N ARG A 57 -1.92 5.00 11.14
CA ARG A 57 -1.29 6.13 10.45
C ARG A 57 0.21 5.88 10.29
N CYS A 58 0.64 5.79 9.06
CA CYS A 58 2.03 5.66 8.66
C CYS A 58 2.57 7.02 8.23
N THR A 59 3.70 7.46 8.75
CA THR A 59 4.37 8.68 8.30
C THR A 59 5.81 8.42 7.87
N ALA A 60 6.25 9.12 6.84
CA ALA A 60 7.63 9.11 6.38
C ALA A 60 8.12 10.55 6.23
N GLU A 61 9.28 10.83 6.83
CA GLU A 61 10.02 12.08 6.63
C GLU A 61 11.10 11.84 5.58
N ARG A 62 10.89 12.39 4.39
CA ARG A 62 11.87 12.52 3.30
C ARG A 62 11.14 13.09 2.08
N GLY A 63 11.88 13.82 1.25
CA GLY A 63 11.38 14.45 0.02
C GLY A 63 10.98 13.44 -1.07
N GLU A 64 11.15 13.83 -2.34
CA GLU A 64 10.71 13.07 -3.51
C GLU A 64 11.62 11.84 -3.78
N ASP A 65 11.39 10.72 -3.06
CA ASP A 65 12.05 9.43 -3.32
C ASP A 65 10.98 8.35 -3.59
N ARG A 66 11.24 7.48 -4.57
CA ARG A 66 10.40 6.31 -4.86
C ARG A 66 10.45 5.26 -3.76
N LYS A 67 11.53 5.22 -2.97
CA LYS A 67 11.71 4.33 -1.82
C LYS A 67 11.63 5.14 -0.53
N MET A 68 10.67 4.83 0.32
CA MET A 68 10.45 5.53 1.57
C MET A 68 10.25 4.55 2.71
N THR A 69 10.76 4.91 3.89
CA THR A 69 10.54 4.15 5.13
C THR A 69 9.51 4.88 5.96
N PHE A 70 8.42 4.19 6.29
CA PHE A 70 7.32 4.68 7.09
C PHE A 70 7.36 4.09 8.50
N THR A 71 7.02 4.92 9.48
CA THR A 71 6.72 4.51 10.84
C THR A 71 5.20 4.50 11.01
N CYS A 72 4.62 3.36 11.38
CA CYS A 72 3.18 3.17 11.41
C CYS A 72 2.67 2.98 12.84
N LYS A 73 1.71 3.82 13.23
CA LYS A 73 1.17 3.87 14.58
C LYS A 73 -0.32 3.57 14.63
N ASN A 74 -0.75 2.93 15.71
CA ASN A 74 -2.14 2.91 16.17
C ASN A 74 -2.24 3.84 17.40
N GLY A 75 -2.89 4.99 17.24
CA GLY A 75 -2.76 6.10 18.20
C GLY A 75 -1.30 6.51 18.36
N GLU A 76 -0.78 6.48 19.59
CA GLU A 76 0.63 6.81 19.88
C GLU A 76 1.59 5.61 19.78
N THR A 77 1.06 4.39 19.66
CA THR A 77 1.86 3.17 19.70
C THR A 77 2.35 2.78 18.31
N THR A 78 3.67 2.68 18.12
CA THR A 78 4.26 2.16 16.88
C THR A 78 4.03 0.65 16.77
N VAL A 79 3.26 0.23 15.78
CA VAL A 79 2.87 -1.18 15.58
C VAL A 79 3.74 -1.89 14.56
N PHE A 80 4.23 -1.16 13.55
CA PHE A 80 5.17 -1.67 12.56
C PHE A 80 5.92 -0.54 11.85
N THR A 81 7.00 -0.89 11.16
CA THR A 81 7.64 -0.02 10.16
C THR A 81 7.45 -0.63 8.78
N ALA A 82 7.48 0.19 7.73
CA ALA A 82 7.34 -0.32 6.38
C ALA A 82 8.25 0.38 5.37
N VAL A 83 8.87 -0.39 4.49
CA VAL A 83 9.55 0.11 3.30
C VAL A 83 8.58 0.04 2.13
N PHE A 84 8.26 1.20 1.57
CA PHE A 84 7.44 1.36 0.38
C PHE A 84 8.31 1.69 -0.81
N VAL A 85 8.11 1.01 -1.93
CA VAL A 85 8.79 1.30 -3.20
C VAL A 85 7.75 1.40 -4.32
N VAL A 86 7.61 2.59 -4.89
CA VAL A 86 6.77 2.79 -6.08
C VAL A 86 7.57 2.40 -7.32
N MET A 87 7.20 1.27 -7.93
CA MET A 87 7.95 0.68 -9.05
C MET A 87 7.48 1.22 -10.41
N ALA A 88 6.17 1.45 -10.55
CA ALA A 88 5.56 2.10 -11.70
C ALA A 88 4.24 2.75 -11.27
N THR A 89 3.89 3.90 -11.82
CA THR A 89 2.59 4.54 -11.64
C THR A 89 2.38 5.58 -12.74
N ASP A 90 1.13 5.77 -13.16
CA ASP A 90 0.72 6.92 -13.96
C ASP A 90 0.09 8.03 -13.09
N TYR A 91 0.07 7.82 -11.77
CA TYR A 91 -0.51 8.65 -10.72
C TYR A 91 -2.03 8.73 -10.69
N THR A 92 -2.68 8.54 -11.84
CA THR A 92 -4.11 8.82 -12.07
C THR A 92 -4.98 7.59 -12.13
N ASP A 93 -4.42 6.42 -12.43
CA ASP A 93 -5.20 5.20 -12.63
C ASP A 93 -4.60 4.05 -11.84
N TYR A 94 -3.27 3.83 -11.94
CA TYR A 94 -2.64 2.66 -11.37
C TYR A 94 -1.30 2.91 -10.69
N ALA A 95 -0.90 1.94 -9.86
CA ALA A 95 0.48 1.78 -9.47
C ALA A 95 0.86 0.31 -9.26
N LEU A 96 2.12 -0.01 -9.54
CA LEU A 96 2.80 -1.21 -9.06
C LEU A 96 3.68 -0.80 -7.89
N PHE A 97 3.43 -1.42 -6.75
CA PHE A 97 3.94 -0.99 -5.46
C PHE A 97 4.53 -2.18 -4.71
N TYR A 98 5.77 -2.06 -4.25
CA TYR A 98 6.36 -3.03 -3.35
C TYR A 98 6.26 -2.50 -1.91
N ARG A 99 5.87 -3.39 -1.00
CA ARG A 99 5.79 -3.13 0.44
C ARG A 99 6.53 -4.22 1.18
N CYS A 100 7.36 -3.84 2.14
CA CYS A 100 7.96 -4.72 3.12
C CYS A 100 7.65 -4.17 4.51
N VAL A 101 6.97 -4.95 5.35
CA VAL A 101 6.53 -4.56 6.69
C VAL A 101 7.36 -5.31 7.72
N THR A 102 7.85 -4.61 8.74
CA THR A 102 8.50 -5.20 9.91
C THR A 102 7.65 -4.93 11.15
N MET A 103 7.09 -5.99 11.74
CA MET A 103 6.23 -5.90 12.92
C MET A 103 7.05 -5.59 14.17
N THR A 104 6.68 -4.56 14.92
CA THR A 104 7.46 -4.13 16.11
C THR A 104 7.42 -5.17 17.23
N SER A 105 6.31 -5.89 17.36
CA SER A 105 6.09 -6.86 18.45
C SER A 105 6.87 -8.17 18.30
N THR A 106 7.08 -8.63 17.06
CA THR A 106 7.69 -9.94 16.79
C THR A 106 9.00 -9.84 16.01
N GLY A 107 9.26 -8.72 15.32
CA GLY A 107 10.36 -8.60 14.36
C GLY A 107 10.10 -9.32 13.03
N ASN A 108 8.92 -9.95 12.85
CA ASN A 108 8.57 -10.62 11.61
C ASN A 108 8.54 -9.63 10.44
N ILE A 109 9.01 -10.11 9.28
CA ILE A 109 9.06 -9.34 8.05
C ILE A 109 8.15 -9.99 7.03
N ASP A 110 7.19 -9.20 6.52
CA ASP A 110 6.27 -9.62 5.47
C ASP A 110 6.40 -8.68 4.26
N ASP A 111 6.69 -9.25 3.10
CA ASP A 111 6.81 -8.49 1.86
C ASP A 111 5.75 -8.85 0.81
N ASN A 112 5.49 -7.87 -0.07
CA ASN A 112 4.44 -8.00 -1.06
C ASN A 112 4.66 -7.09 -2.27
N TYR A 113 4.19 -7.57 -3.41
CA TYR A 113 3.98 -6.78 -4.62
C TYR A 113 2.48 -6.54 -4.75
N LEU A 114 2.08 -5.28 -4.83
CA LEU A 114 0.70 -4.84 -4.89
C LEU A 114 0.43 -4.12 -6.21
N VAL A 115 -0.71 -4.40 -6.82
CA VAL A 115 -1.30 -3.52 -7.83
C VAL A 115 -2.34 -2.65 -7.14
N LEU A 116 -2.23 -1.34 -7.36
CA LEU A 116 -3.10 -0.32 -6.83
C LEU A 116 -3.91 0.29 -7.97
N SER A 117 -5.16 0.65 -7.68
CA SER A 117 -6.09 1.35 -8.56
C SER A 117 -6.58 2.64 -7.90
N ARG A 118 -6.83 3.69 -8.67
CA ARG A 118 -7.58 4.88 -8.23
C ARG A 118 -9.08 4.67 -8.23
N THR A 119 -9.56 3.73 -9.04
CA THR A 119 -10.96 3.33 -9.10
C THR A 119 -11.21 2.20 -8.12
N ASP A 120 -12.26 2.36 -7.32
CA ASP A 120 -12.74 1.32 -6.41
C ASP A 120 -13.18 0.05 -7.18
N GLY A 121 -13.30 -1.05 -6.45
CA GLY A 121 -13.65 -2.35 -6.97
C GLY A 121 -12.44 -3.18 -7.36
N ASP A 122 -12.72 -4.41 -7.76
CA ASP A 122 -11.71 -5.40 -8.08
C ASP A 122 -11.21 -5.26 -9.53
N GLN A 123 -10.56 -4.14 -9.82
CA GLN A 123 -10.05 -3.86 -11.17
C GLN A 123 -9.00 -4.89 -11.58
N GLU A 124 -9.06 -5.31 -12.85
CA GLU A 124 -8.03 -6.15 -13.48
C GLU A 124 -6.67 -5.45 -13.52
N ILE A 125 -5.59 -6.20 -13.72
CA ILE A 125 -4.25 -5.62 -13.87
C ILE A 125 -4.21 -4.79 -15.17
N PRO A 126 -3.87 -3.48 -15.10
CA PRO A 126 -3.76 -2.65 -16.29
C PRO A 126 -2.72 -3.19 -17.29
N THR A 127 -3.00 -3.11 -18.59
CA THR A 127 -2.10 -3.57 -19.66
C THR A 127 -0.70 -2.94 -19.56
N SER A 128 -0.62 -1.70 -19.10
CA SER A 128 0.65 -0.98 -18.88
C SER A 128 1.56 -1.64 -17.84
N LEU A 129 1.01 -2.47 -16.95
CA LEU A 129 1.76 -3.21 -15.94
C LEU A 129 2.11 -4.64 -16.35
N THR A 130 1.51 -5.20 -17.42
CA THR A 130 1.63 -6.62 -17.77
C THR A 130 3.08 -7.12 -17.81
N ARG A 131 4.00 -6.35 -18.42
CA ARG A 131 5.42 -6.73 -18.50
C ARG A 131 6.11 -6.82 -17.14
N LEU A 132 5.67 -6.00 -16.17
CA LEU A 132 6.25 -5.95 -14.83
C LEU A 132 5.60 -6.97 -13.89
N THR A 133 4.39 -7.44 -14.21
CA THR A 133 3.60 -8.30 -13.31
C THR A 133 3.48 -9.75 -13.78
N SER A 134 3.75 -10.06 -15.05
CA SER A 134 3.53 -11.39 -15.63
C SER A 134 4.26 -12.53 -14.93
N SER A 135 5.43 -12.25 -14.33
CA SER A 135 6.22 -13.25 -13.58
C SER A 135 5.95 -13.24 -12.07
N LEU A 136 5.07 -12.35 -11.58
CA LEU A 136 4.84 -12.18 -10.14
C LEU A 136 3.76 -13.11 -9.57
N ASN A 137 2.99 -13.79 -10.42
CA ASN A 137 1.90 -14.69 -10.03
C ASN A 137 0.92 -14.02 -9.04
N LEU A 138 0.45 -12.82 -9.37
CA LEU A 138 -0.39 -12.04 -8.48
C LEU A 138 -1.79 -12.66 -8.33
N LEU A 139 -2.29 -12.64 -7.09
CA LEU A 139 -3.62 -13.05 -6.68
C LEU A 139 -4.56 -11.83 -6.74
N SER A 140 -5.77 -12.03 -7.27
CA SER A 140 -6.81 -11.00 -7.28
C SER A 140 -7.46 -10.84 -5.90
N CYS A 141 -7.59 -9.60 -5.45
CA CYS A 141 -8.30 -9.26 -4.22
C CYS A 141 -9.79 -9.59 -4.28
N LYS A 142 -10.38 -9.65 -5.48
CA LYS A 142 -11.75 -10.16 -5.70
C LYS A 142 -11.93 -11.54 -5.10
N ASN A 143 -11.00 -12.42 -5.45
CA ASN A 143 -11.05 -13.83 -5.10
C ASN A 143 -10.73 -14.00 -3.62
N ILE A 144 -9.77 -13.22 -3.09
CA ILE A 144 -9.42 -13.25 -1.67
C ILE A 144 -10.62 -12.82 -0.82
N ARG A 145 -11.28 -11.69 -1.15
CA ARG A 145 -12.43 -11.17 -0.40
C ARG A 145 -13.62 -12.15 -0.42
N ALA A 146 -13.86 -12.81 -1.56
CA ALA A 146 -14.92 -13.81 -1.70
C ALA A 146 -14.69 -15.09 -0.85
N GLN A 147 -13.47 -15.37 -0.40
CA GLN A 147 -13.18 -16.52 0.47
C GLN A 147 -13.46 -16.25 1.95
N VAL A 148 -13.65 -14.99 2.33
CA VAL A 148 -13.86 -14.56 3.74
C VAL A 148 -15.31 -14.08 3.98
N ALA A 149 -16.13 -14.05 2.94
CA ALA A 149 -17.56 -13.70 2.98
C ALA A 149 -18.42 -14.97 3.14
#